data_AF-A0A940UDT2-F1
#
_entry.id   AF-A0A940UDT2-F1
#
_cell.length_a   1.000
_cell.length_b   1.000
_cell.length_c   1.000
_cell.angle_alpha   90.00
_cell.angle_beta   90.00
_cell.angle_gamma   90.00
#
_symmetry.space_group_name_H-M   'P 1'
#
loop_
_entity.id
_entity.type
_entity.pdbx_description
1 polymer ?
#
loop_
_entity_poly.entity_id
_entity_poly.type
_entity_poly.pdbx_seq_one_letter_code
_entity_poly.pdbx_strand_id
1 'polypeptide(L)'
;SDSLITNNIFSGNGTAIATATNLTRLTYNAYHNNGTTGAITLDANSLPNSSVTNPDPLFVNPGSNDFHLQSGSPCHLYDGANAGNPVYPNPDNPAFFDMGAYGGPDSDTIPIMISGLTASSGAAANAITLNWNLNMSYQVSGYHVYYGTASGDRSGTGASEGNSPVTIPQGVNSATLSNIPLTPTTTPAAVTGVTLSPADRALFVSWTPSANATRYKVYYSTAAFTAAAPPATFLLVNGANSAGIYLEGLTNGVTYFVAVAALDQSRYFLTVTAFNAGGGTPGVSNESPFAEEKVGYLGPYQESVLSNVVSAAPALQPITVGNLGSIGSGPPGCFIATAAYGYYSAPQVQLLRDFRDRCLVTNAPGRAFVAWYYRYGPCGADFINAHPWCKPLVRLLLLPLIGGAVFSLHTSLPAKCVF
;
A
#
# COMPACT_ATOMS: atom_id res chain seq x y z
N SER A 1 32.93 1.09 -0.90
CA SER A 1 32.04 1.47 0.20
C SER A 1 32.14 0.40 1.24
N ASP A 2 32.64 0.76 2.40
CA ASP A 2 32.86 -0.16 3.51
C ASP A 2 31.52 -0.55 4.12
N SER A 3 31.13 -1.82 3.96
CA SER A 3 29.92 -2.35 4.58
C SER A 3 30.21 -2.70 6.04
N LEU A 4 29.62 -1.95 6.97
CA LEU A 4 29.67 -2.17 8.41
C LEU A 4 28.51 -3.08 8.83
N ILE A 5 28.80 -4.16 9.55
CA ILE A 5 27.81 -5.06 10.15
C ILE A 5 27.93 -4.99 11.68
N THR A 6 26.86 -4.59 12.36
CA THR A 6 26.77 -4.46 13.82
C THR A 6 25.49 -5.09 14.39
N ASN A 7 25.57 -5.74 15.55
CA ASN A 7 24.43 -6.24 16.34
C ASN A 7 23.54 -7.29 15.64
N ASN A 8 24.12 -8.42 15.21
CA ASN A 8 23.36 -9.51 14.56
C ASN A 8 23.52 -10.86 15.26
N ILE A 9 22.53 -11.74 15.08
CA ILE A 9 22.63 -13.16 15.42
C ILE A 9 22.60 -13.96 14.12
N PHE A 10 23.64 -14.75 13.87
CA PHE A 10 23.73 -15.64 12.71
C PHE A 10 23.35 -17.06 13.11
N SER A 11 22.44 -17.70 12.37
CA SER A 11 21.99 -19.06 12.68
C SER A 11 21.97 -19.98 11.46
N GLY A 12 22.46 -21.22 11.63
CA GLY A 12 22.35 -22.29 10.64
C GLY A 12 23.16 -22.11 9.35
N ASN A 13 24.15 -21.22 9.33
CA ASN A 13 24.97 -20.99 8.15
C ASN A 13 26.18 -21.95 8.10
N GLY A 14 26.29 -22.71 7.00
CA GLY A 14 27.40 -23.64 6.74
C GLY A 14 28.70 -22.97 6.27
N THR A 15 28.68 -21.67 6.03
CA THR A 15 29.85 -20.88 5.64
C THR A 15 30.23 -19.90 6.74
N ALA A 16 31.52 -19.84 7.07
CA ALA A 16 32.09 -18.62 7.64
C ALA A 16 31.71 -17.44 6.72
N ILE A 17 31.62 -16.21 7.24
CA ILE A 17 31.47 -14.99 6.43
C ILE A 17 32.79 -14.73 5.62
N ALA A 18 33.41 -15.79 5.10
CA ALA A 18 34.71 -15.83 4.45
C ALA A 18 34.63 -15.51 2.94
N THR A 19 33.43 -15.38 2.38
CA THR A 19 33.22 -15.14 0.94
C THR A 19 32.88 -13.69 0.58
N ALA A 20 32.72 -12.79 1.56
CA ALA A 20 32.44 -11.39 1.31
C ALA A 20 33.75 -10.59 1.22
N THR A 21 34.29 -10.45 0.00
CA THR A 21 35.55 -9.75 -0.29
C THR A 21 35.57 -8.24 0.01
N ASN A 22 34.43 -7.67 0.44
CA ASN A 22 34.26 -6.24 0.71
C ASN A 22 33.75 -5.92 2.13
N LEU A 23 33.74 -6.89 3.06
CA LEU A 23 33.44 -6.61 4.47
C LEU A 23 34.70 -6.10 5.15
N THR A 24 34.71 -4.81 5.43
CA THR A 24 35.85 -4.17 6.11
C THR A 24 35.64 -4.06 7.61
N ARG A 25 34.39 -4.07 8.14
CA ARG A 25 34.15 -4.00 9.60
C ARG A 25 32.97 -4.86 10.07
N LEU A 26 33.26 -5.82 10.95
CA LEU A 26 32.26 -6.61 11.69
C LEU A 26 32.43 -6.41 13.20
N THR A 27 31.35 -6.06 13.89
CA THR A 27 31.40 -5.74 15.33
C THR A 27 30.15 -6.30 16.03
N TYR A 28 30.28 -6.96 17.18
CA TYR A 28 29.15 -7.30 18.06
C TYR A 28 28.10 -8.29 17.48
N ASN A 29 28.45 -9.57 17.27
CA ASN A 29 27.52 -10.55 16.67
C ASN A 29 27.57 -11.93 17.33
N ALA A 30 26.43 -12.56 17.57
CA ALA A 30 26.34 -13.91 18.15
C ALA A 30 26.08 -14.99 17.08
N TYR A 31 26.36 -16.24 17.40
CA TYR A 31 26.25 -17.37 16.46
C TYR A 31 25.51 -18.55 17.08
N HIS A 32 24.50 -19.08 16.41
CA HIS A 32 23.71 -20.23 16.84
C HIS A 32 23.77 -21.36 15.80
N ASN A 33 24.19 -22.57 16.20
CA ASN A 33 24.20 -23.74 15.32
C ASN A 33 24.93 -23.53 13.97
N ASN A 34 26.04 -22.78 13.96
CA ASN A 34 26.88 -22.58 12.78
C ASN A 34 28.03 -23.59 12.73
N GLY A 35 28.34 -24.13 11.54
CA GLY A 35 29.39 -25.14 11.36
C GLY A 35 30.83 -24.62 11.44
N THR A 36 31.03 -23.30 11.35
CA THR A 36 32.33 -22.63 11.54
C THR A 36 32.13 -21.30 12.28
N THR A 37 33.00 -20.98 13.24
CA THR A 37 32.96 -19.75 14.05
C THR A 37 33.52 -18.50 13.35
N GLY A 38 33.59 -18.51 12.01
CA GLY A 38 33.99 -17.33 11.25
C GLY A 38 35.41 -16.83 11.56
N ALA A 39 36.44 -17.63 11.28
CA ALA A 39 37.80 -17.09 11.22
C ALA A 39 37.93 -16.23 9.95
N ILE A 40 37.53 -14.97 10.04
CA ILE A 40 37.82 -13.96 9.03
C ILE A 40 39.09 -13.24 9.49
N THR A 41 40.08 -13.13 8.61
CA THR A 41 41.16 -12.16 8.78
C THR A 41 40.58 -10.77 8.53
N LEU A 42 39.91 -10.23 9.54
CA LEU A 42 39.34 -8.89 9.49
C LEU A 42 40.45 -7.85 9.60
N ASP A 43 40.17 -6.62 9.14
CA ASP A 43 41.09 -5.51 9.36
C ASP A 43 41.19 -5.17 10.86
N ALA A 44 42.16 -4.31 11.22
CA ALA A 44 42.38 -3.90 12.61
C ALA A 44 41.18 -3.17 13.26
N ASN A 45 40.15 -2.81 12.48
CA ASN A 45 38.98 -2.05 12.92
C ASN A 45 37.76 -2.91 13.23
N SER A 46 37.85 -4.23 13.04
CA SER A 46 36.79 -5.18 13.40
C SER A 46 36.99 -5.72 14.81
N LEU A 47 35.90 -5.96 15.54
CA LEU A 47 35.96 -6.49 16.90
C LEU A 47 35.10 -7.75 17.06
N PRO A 48 35.66 -8.86 17.59
CA PRO A 48 37.07 -9.03 17.92
C PRO A 48 37.93 -9.32 16.67
N ASN A 49 39.14 -8.73 16.62
CA ASN A 49 40.18 -8.99 15.59
C ASN A 49 41.06 -10.21 15.93
N SER A 50 40.64 -10.99 16.93
CA SER A 50 41.19 -12.29 17.30
C SER A 50 40.10 -13.35 17.23
N SER A 51 40.47 -14.64 17.19
CA SER A 51 39.57 -15.79 17.30
C SER A 51 38.34 -15.46 18.15
N VAL A 52 37.20 -15.33 17.49
CA VAL A 52 35.96 -14.85 18.12
C VAL A 52 35.47 -15.93 19.08
N THR A 53 35.84 -15.82 20.36
CA THR A 53 35.08 -16.44 21.45
C THR A 53 33.86 -15.56 21.70
N ASN A 54 32.91 -15.52 20.77
CA ASN A 54 31.61 -14.88 21.03
C ASN A 54 30.53 -15.98 21.19
N PRO A 55 29.83 -16.00 22.33
CA PRO A 55 28.99 -17.11 22.77
C PRO A 55 27.70 -17.31 21.96
N ASP A 56 27.17 -18.53 22.07
CA ASP A 56 25.81 -18.90 21.66
C ASP A 56 24.81 -17.87 22.23
N PRO A 57 23.87 -17.33 21.45
CA PRO A 57 22.83 -16.44 21.95
C PRO A 57 21.96 -17.07 23.05
N LEU A 58 22.01 -18.39 23.22
CA LEU A 58 21.22 -19.15 24.19
C LEU A 58 19.72 -18.98 23.94
N PHE A 59 19.25 -19.46 22.79
CA PHE A 59 17.82 -19.46 22.50
C PHE A 59 17.04 -20.44 23.38
N VAL A 60 15.81 -20.10 23.76
CA VAL A 60 14.96 -20.92 24.62
C VAL A 60 14.58 -22.24 23.93
N ASN A 61 14.01 -22.22 22.72
CA ASN A 61 13.69 -23.44 21.98
C ASN A 61 13.62 -23.24 20.45
N PRO A 62 14.78 -23.13 19.79
CA PRO A 62 14.83 -22.84 18.35
C PRO A 62 14.22 -23.95 17.48
N GLY A 63 14.17 -25.20 17.98
CA GLY A 63 13.51 -26.32 17.29
C GLY A 63 11.99 -26.18 17.15
N SER A 64 11.37 -25.33 17.96
CA SER A 64 9.95 -24.95 17.85
C SER A 64 9.74 -23.52 17.34
N ASN A 65 10.76 -22.91 16.71
CA ASN A 65 10.79 -21.50 16.31
C ASN A 65 10.67 -20.51 17.49
N ASP A 66 11.06 -20.91 18.69
CA ASP A 66 11.18 -20.02 19.84
C ASP A 66 12.63 -19.53 19.94
N PHE A 67 12.82 -18.27 19.55
CA PHE A 67 14.12 -17.60 19.54
C PHE A 67 14.30 -16.62 20.71
N HIS A 68 13.57 -16.76 21.82
CA HIS A 68 13.81 -15.97 23.04
C HIS A 68 15.22 -16.18 23.58
N LEU A 69 15.83 -15.15 24.16
CA LEU A 69 17.10 -15.31 24.88
C LEU A 69 16.84 -15.88 26.28
N GLN A 70 17.64 -16.87 26.69
CA GLN A 70 17.64 -17.38 28.07
C GLN A 70 18.24 -16.34 29.03
N SER A 71 17.87 -16.44 30.32
CA SER A 71 18.52 -15.67 31.39
C SER A 71 20.02 -15.97 31.44
N GLY A 72 20.86 -14.92 31.43
CA GLY A 72 22.31 -15.05 31.31
C GLY A 72 22.83 -15.06 29.87
N SER A 73 21.96 -14.84 28.89
CA SER A 73 22.37 -14.67 27.50
C SER A 73 23.40 -13.54 27.37
N PRO A 74 24.48 -13.77 26.61
CA PRO A 74 25.47 -12.74 26.28
C PRO A 74 24.88 -11.61 25.42
N CYS A 75 23.74 -11.84 24.79
CA CYS A 75 23.03 -10.85 23.96
C CYS A 75 22.13 -9.90 24.78
N HIS A 76 22.13 -10.05 26.12
CA HIS A 76 21.29 -9.28 27.05
C HIS A 76 22.09 -8.43 28.06
N LEU A 77 23.42 -8.62 28.18
CA LEU A 77 24.22 -8.03 29.28
C LEU A 77 25.37 -7.14 28.81
N TYR A 78 25.59 -6.03 29.52
CA TYR A 78 26.83 -5.24 29.47
C TYR A 78 27.66 -5.57 30.71
N ASP A 79 28.70 -6.40 30.56
CA ASP A 79 29.57 -6.82 31.68
C ASP A 79 30.89 -6.04 31.76
N GLY A 80 31.05 -4.95 31.00
CA GLY A 80 32.24 -4.09 31.00
C GLY A 80 33.55 -4.74 30.53
N ALA A 81 33.62 -6.07 30.43
CA ALA A 81 34.78 -6.86 30.00
C ALA A 81 34.61 -7.38 28.56
N ASN A 82 33.36 -7.58 28.13
CA ASN A 82 32.94 -7.94 26.79
C ASN A 82 32.11 -6.80 26.23
N ALA A 83 32.77 -5.73 25.78
CA ALA A 83 32.11 -4.65 25.06
C ALA A 83 31.45 -5.27 23.81
N GLY A 84 30.14 -5.49 23.93
CA GLY A 84 29.32 -6.29 23.02
C GLY A 84 28.24 -5.47 22.29
N ASN A 85 28.13 -4.17 22.54
CA ASN A 85 27.15 -3.30 21.89
C ASN A 85 27.53 -1.82 22.12
N PRO A 86 27.66 -0.96 21.09
CA PRO A 86 27.77 0.46 21.30
C PRO A 86 26.36 1.07 21.26
N VAL A 87 25.87 1.47 22.43
CA VAL A 87 24.91 2.58 22.56
C VAL A 87 23.50 2.33 21.99
N TYR A 88 22.89 1.18 22.30
CA TYR A 88 21.43 1.03 22.22
C TYR A 88 20.88 0.50 23.55
N PRO A 89 20.76 1.35 24.58
CA PRO A 89 20.13 0.96 25.83
C PRO A 89 18.68 0.55 25.57
N ASN A 90 18.24 -0.52 26.25
CA ASN A 90 16.83 -0.88 26.28
C ASN A 90 16.03 0.35 26.80
N PRO A 91 15.00 0.82 26.06
CA PRO A 91 14.22 1.99 26.46
C PRO A 91 13.48 1.81 27.80
N ASP A 92 13.18 0.58 28.19
CA ASP A 92 12.51 0.23 29.45
C ASP A 92 13.50 0.05 30.61
N ASN A 93 14.74 -0.33 30.31
CA ASN A 93 15.80 -0.39 31.31
C ASN A 93 17.18 -0.05 30.74
N PRO A 94 17.68 1.18 30.93
CA PRO A 94 18.93 1.64 30.34
C PRO A 94 20.19 0.97 30.91
N ALA A 95 20.06 0.11 31.93
CA ALA A 95 21.15 -0.75 32.42
C ALA A 95 21.35 -2.02 31.58
N PHE A 96 20.44 -2.32 30.64
CA PHE A 96 20.49 -3.49 29.78
C PHE A 96 20.56 -3.08 28.31
N PHE A 97 21.27 -3.87 27.52
CA PHE A 97 21.44 -3.69 26.08
C PHE A 97 20.95 -4.97 25.42
N ASP A 98 19.97 -4.87 24.53
CA ASP A 98 19.27 -6.03 23.94
C ASP A 98 19.50 -6.10 22.42
N MET A 99 19.80 -7.30 21.92
CA MET A 99 19.90 -7.60 20.48
C MET A 99 18.56 -8.10 19.89
N GLY A 100 17.48 -8.10 20.67
CA GLY A 100 16.11 -8.30 20.24
C GLY A 100 15.80 -9.76 19.92
N ALA A 101 15.40 -10.52 20.93
CA ALA A 101 14.71 -11.78 20.72
C ALA A 101 13.21 -11.60 20.95
N TYR A 102 12.42 -11.74 19.88
CA TYR A 102 10.99 -11.48 19.90
C TYR A 102 10.20 -12.53 20.69
N GLY A 103 9.61 -12.05 21.79
CA GLY A 103 8.47 -12.61 22.52
C GLY A 103 8.72 -12.72 24.05
N GLY A 104 7.68 -12.95 24.83
CA GLY A 104 7.70 -12.89 26.31
C GLY A 104 6.62 -11.96 26.87
N PRO A 105 6.44 -11.86 28.20
CA PRO A 105 5.38 -11.05 28.82
C PRO A 105 5.44 -9.55 28.48
N ASP A 106 6.61 -9.05 28.03
CA ASP A 106 6.82 -7.66 27.60
C ASP A 106 6.89 -7.49 26.06
N SER A 107 6.64 -8.56 25.30
CA SER A 107 6.60 -8.48 23.82
C SER A 107 5.33 -7.80 23.32
N ASP A 108 5.38 -7.26 22.09
CA ASP A 108 4.17 -6.72 21.45
C ASP A 108 3.08 -7.78 21.52
N THR A 109 1.96 -7.43 22.14
CA THR A 109 0.92 -8.38 22.53
C THR A 109 -0.11 -8.57 21.43
N ILE A 110 -0.05 -7.80 20.33
CA ILE A 110 -1.02 -7.86 19.25
C ILE A 110 -0.36 -8.14 17.88
N PRO A 111 -1.02 -8.91 16.99
CA PRO A 111 -0.48 -9.16 15.65
C PRO A 111 -0.29 -7.87 14.84
N ILE A 112 0.62 -7.90 13.86
CA ILE A 112 0.81 -6.77 12.95
C ILE A 112 -0.43 -6.52 12.07
N MET A 113 -0.59 -5.27 11.60
CA MET A 113 -1.70 -4.87 10.73
C MET A 113 -1.73 -5.67 9.42
N ILE A 114 -2.93 -5.99 8.95
CA ILE A 114 -3.15 -6.68 7.67
C ILE A 114 -2.69 -5.81 6.49
N SER A 115 -1.98 -6.42 5.53
CA SER A 115 -1.49 -5.77 4.33
C SER A 115 -2.08 -6.38 3.06
N GLY A 116 -2.11 -5.61 1.97
CA GLY A 116 -2.57 -6.09 0.67
C GLY A 116 -4.08 -6.42 0.61
N LEU A 117 -4.90 -5.86 1.52
CA LEU A 117 -6.33 -6.11 1.53
C LEU A 117 -6.97 -5.60 0.23
N THR A 118 -7.69 -6.49 -0.44
CA THR A 118 -8.50 -6.21 -1.63
C THR A 118 -9.91 -6.73 -1.42
N ALA A 119 -10.88 -6.09 -2.06
CA ALA A 119 -12.27 -6.53 -2.09
C ALA A 119 -12.74 -6.55 -3.55
N SER A 120 -13.38 -7.65 -3.94
CA SER A 120 -13.98 -7.83 -5.26
C SER A 120 -15.40 -8.33 -5.10
N SER A 121 -16.32 -7.71 -5.81
CA SER A 121 -17.74 -8.08 -5.76
C SER A 121 -18.06 -9.08 -6.86
N GLY A 122 -18.67 -10.21 -6.47
CA GLY A 122 -19.20 -11.23 -7.37
C GLY A 122 -20.68 -10.97 -7.66
N ALA A 123 -21.08 -11.09 -8.93
CA ALA A 123 -22.47 -10.93 -9.33
C ALA A 123 -23.37 -12.09 -8.87
N ALA A 124 -22.81 -13.29 -8.68
CA ALA A 124 -23.53 -14.43 -8.15
C ALA A 124 -23.67 -14.32 -6.62
N ALA A 125 -24.90 -14.47 -6.12
CA ALA A 125 -25.25 -14.54 -4.70
C ALA A 125 -24.93 -13.30 -3.84
N ASN A 126 -24.90 -12.08 -4.43
CA ASN A 126 -24.59 -10.84 -3.69
C ASN A 126 -23.33 -10.98 -2.80
N ALA A 127 -22.25 -11.47 -3.41
CA ALA A 127 -21.06 -11.87 -2.68
C ALA A 127 -19.94 -10.84 -2.77
N ILE A 128 -19.20 -10.65 -1.67
CA ILE A 128 -17.96 -9.88 -1.65
C ILE A 128 -16.84 -10.80 -1.20
N THR A 129 -15.84 -10.99 -2.06
CA THR A 129 -14.62 -11.74 -1.73
C THR A 129 -13.53 -10.77 -1.36
N LEU A 130 -12.92 -10.99 -0.20
CA LEU A 130 -11.75 -10.29 0.29
C LEU A 130 -10.51 -11.17 0.13
N ASN A 131 -9.39 -10.58 -0.26
CA ASN A 131 -8.09 -11.26 -0.27
C ASN A 131 -7.05 -10.35 0.37
N TRP A 132 -6.12 -10.94 1.12
CA TRP A 132 -5.01 -10.22 1.76
C TRP A 132 -3.71 -11.02 1.72
N ASN A 133 -2.60 -10.38 2.08
CA ASN A 133 -1.34 -11.07 2.28
C ASN A 133 -1.37 -11.84 3.60
N LEU A 134 -0.85 -13.06 3.63
CA LEU A 134 -0.70 -13.81 4.88
C LEU A 134 0.07 -12.99 5.91
N ASN A 135 -0.44 -12.97 7.14
CA ASN A 135 0.20 -12.30 8.26
C ASN A 135 1.27 -13.22 8.86
N MET A 136 2.52 -12.77 8.85
CA MET A 136 3.68 -13.56 9.27
C MET A 136 4.01 -13.41 10.76
N SER A 137 3.19 -12.70 11.54
CA SER A 137 3.36 -12.64 13.00
C SER A 137 3.11 -14.02 13.61
N TYR A 138 4.02 -14.47 14.48
CA TYR A 138 3.92 -15.76 15.18
C TYR A 138 2.71 -15.85 16.11
N GLN A 139 2.10 -14.71 16.46
CA GLN A 139 0.95 -14.63 17.35
C GLN A 139 -0.38 -14.85 16.64
N VAL A 140 -0.41 -14.81 15.30
CA VAL A 140 -1.64 -14.89 14.52
C VAL A 140 -2.31 -16.23 14.75
N SER A 141 -3.53 -16.21 15.28
CA SER A 141 -4.37 -17.39 15.51
C SER A 141 -5.57 -17.45 14.57
N GLY A 142 -5.78 -16.39 13.79
CA GLY A 142 -6.82 -16.27 12.78
C GLY A 142 -7.04 -14.82 12.40
N TYR A 143 -8.15 -14.58 11.70
CA TYR A 143 -8.54 -13.26 11.24
C TYR A 143 -10.01 -12.98 11.55
N HIS A 144 -10.33 -11.71 11.76
CA HIS A 144 -11.71 -11.24 11.81
C HIS A 144 -11.99 -10.35 10.61
N VAL A 145 -13.05 -10.68 9.87
CA VAL A 145 -13.56 -9.89 8.76
C VAL A 145 -14.72 -9.05 9.27
N TYR A 146 -14.55 -7.74 9.24
CA TYR A 146 -15.58 -6.77 9.61
C TYR A 146 -16.24 -6.23 8.36
N TYR A 147 -17.56 -6.03 8.44
CA TYR A 147 -18.32 -5.35 7.40
C TYR A 147 -19.43 -4.47 8.00
N GLY A 148 -19.83 -3.45 7.24
CA GLY A 148 -20.90 -2.52 7.62
C GLY A 148 -21.37 -1.68 6.44
N THR A 149 -22.39 -0.86 6.66
CA THR A 149 -23.06 -0.07 5.61
C THR A 149 -22.55 1.37 5.50
N ALA A 150 -21.74 1.80 6.48
CA ALA A 150 -21.07 3.10 6.51
C ALA A 150 -19.58 2.93 6.82
N SER A 151 -18.76 3.94 6.51
CA SER A 151 -17.34 3.92 6.86
C SER A 151 -17.18 3.87 8.38
N GLY A 152 -16.36 2.95 8.88
CA GLY A 152 -16.19 2.70 10.31
C GLY A 152 -17.32 1.90 10.98
N ASP A 153 -18.43 1.65 10.29
CA ASP A 153 -19.45 0.69 10.73
C ASP A 153 -18.92 -0.72 10.58
N ARG A 154 -19.00 -1.49 11.67
CA ARG A 154 -18.50 -2.85 11.79
C ARG A 154 -19.58 -3.80 12.30
N SER A 155 -20.84 -3.38 12.24
CA SER A 155 -21.99 -4.07 12.81
C SER A 155 -22.87 -4.75 11.76
N GLY A 156 -22.33 -5.01 10.56
CA GLY A 156 -23.03 -5.64 9.47
C GLY A 156 -23.63 -7.00 9.85
N THR A 157 -24.82 -7.28 9.31
CA THR A 157 -25.56 -8.52 9.57
C THR A 157 -26.07 -9.14 8.26
N GLY A 158 -26.40 -10.43 8.32
CA GLY A 158 -27.13 -11.13 7.25
C GLY A 158 -26.27 -11.81 6.18
N ALA A 159 -24.94 -11.75 6.24
CA ALA A 159 -24.10 -12.63 5.43
C ALA A 159 -24.27 -14.10 5.88
N SER A 160 -24.12 -15.03 4.94
CA SER A 160 -24.30 -16.47 5.19
C SER A 160 -23.25 -17.03 6.16
N GLU A 161 -22.06 -16.44 6.15
CA GLU A 161 -20.92 -16.78 6.98
C GLU A 161 -21.03 -16.19 8.40
N GLY A 162 -22.04 -15.34 8.64
CA GLY A 162 -22.36 -14.77 9.95
C GLY A 162 -22.39 -13.25 9.97
N ASN A 163 -22.77 -12.71 11.13
CA ASN A 163 -22.69 -11.27 11.40
C ASN A 163 -21.24 -10.83 11.60
N SER A 164 -20.98 -9.54 11.41
CA SER A 164 -19.67 -8.95 11.64
C SER A 164 -19.30 -8.98 13.14
N PRO A 165 -18.07 -9.39 13.51
CA PRO A 165 -17.04 -9.96 12.63
C PRO A 165 -17.26 -11.44 12.32
N VAL A 166 -16.87 -11.83 11.10
CA VAL A 166 -16.77 -13.23 10.69
C VAL A 166 -15.37 -13.75 10.99
N THR A 167 -15.26 -14.86 11.73
CA THR A 167 -13.98 -15.48 12.11
C THR A 167 -13.45 -16.39 11.02
N ILE A 168 -12.21 -16.14 10.62
CA ILE A 168 -11.48 -16.88 9.59
C ILE A 168 -10.29 -17.60 10.25
N PRO A 169 -10.07 -18.91 9.97
CA PRO A 169 -8.98 -19.66 10.58
C PRO A 169 -7.57 -19.14 10.23
N GLN A 170 -6.61 -19.50 11.08
CA GLN A 170 -5.18 -19.29 10.80
C GLN A 170 -4.77 -19.90 9.45
N GLY A 171 -3.83 -19.26 8.76
CA GLY A 171 -3.30 -19.75 7.48
C GLY A 171 -4.20 -19.51 6.26
N VAL A 172 -5.42 -18.97 6.46
CA VAL A 172 -6.32 -18.57 5.38
C VAL A 172 -6.17 -17.07 5.11
N ASN A 173 -6.07 -16.68 3.84
CA ASN A 173 -5.86 -15.28 3.43
C ASN A 173 -6.96 -14.74 2.51
N SER A 174 -8.12 -15.40 2.51
CA SER A 174 -9.28 -15.05 1.70
C SER A 174 -10.56 -15.36 2.47
N ALA A 175 -11.58 -14.54 2.28
CA ALA A 175 -12.91 -14.77 2.82
C ALA A 175 -13.95 -14.29 1.81
N THR A 176 -15.06 -15.00 1.70
CA THR A 176 -16.21 -14.56 0.91
C THR A 176 -17.39 -14.38 1.84
N LEU A 177 -18.03 -13.21 1.77
CA LEU A 177 -19.30 -12.93 2.42
C LEU A 177 -20.40 -13.07 1.37
N SER A 178 -21.33 -14.00 1.57
CA SER A 178 -22.35 -14.41 0.59
C SER A 178 -23.76 -14.07 1.05
N ASN A 179 -24.66 -13.81 0.10
CA ASN A 179 -26.06 -13.44 0.32
C ASN A 179 -26.23 -12.21 1.21
N ILE A 180 -25.29 -11.26 1.14
CA ILE A 180 -25.36 -10.03 1.91
C ILE A 180 -26.62 -9.25 1.45
N PRO A 181 -27.45 -8.74 2.38
CA PRO A 181 -28.61 -7.93 2.03
C PRO A 181 -28.23 -6.71 1.19
N LEU A 182 -29.10 -6.30 0.28
CA LEU A 182 -28.91 -5.05 -0.45
C LEU A 182 -29.45 -3.89 0.38
N THR A 183 -28.67 -2.81 0.51
CA THR A 183 -29.16 -1.57 1.10
C THR A 183 -30.09 -0.87 0.10
N PRO A 184 -31.16 -0.18 0.56
CA PRO A 184 -32.01 0.61 -0.31
C PRO A 184 -31.20 1.63 -1.12
N THR A 185 -31.51 1.74 -2.41
CA THR A 185 -30.89 2.71 -3.31
C THR A 185 -31.93 3.70 -3.82
N THR A 186 -31.52 4.94 -4.04
CA THR A 186 -32.34 6.00 -4.63
C THR A 186 -31.70 6.49 -5.92
N THR A 187 -32.50 6.85 -6.92
CA THR A 187 -31.96 7.43 -8.16
C THR A 187 -31.25 8.76 -7.85
N PRO A 188 -29.93 8.89 -8.15
CA PRO A 188 -29.22 10.13 -7.91
C PRO A 188 -29.72 11.28 -8.80
N ALA A 189 -29.43 12.52 -8.38
CA ALA A 189 -29.65 13.67 -9.26
C ALA A 189 -28.74 13.62 -10.49
N ALA A 190 -29.18 14.23 -11.59
CA ALA A 190 -28.36 14.34 -12.80
C ALA A 190 -27.06 15.11 -12.53
N VAL A 191 -25.97 14.63 -13.12
CA VAL A 191 -24.65 15.25 -12.96
C VAL A 191 -24.61 16.58 -13.72
N THR A 192 -24.02 17.61 -13.11
CA THR A 192 -23.88 18.95 -13.69
C THR A 192 -22.43 19.41 -13.71
N GLY A 193 -22.14 20.49 -14.42
CA GLY A 193 -20.79 21.08 -14.48
C GLY A 193 -19.78 20.21 -15.21
N VAL A 194 -20.22 19.35 -16.16
CA VAL A 194 -19.32 18.48 -16.90
C VAL A 194 -18.44 19.29 -17.84
N THR A 195 -17.11 19.19 -17.67
CA THR A 195 -16.12 19.87 -18.52
C THR A 195 -15.03 18.89 -18.96
N LEU A 196 -14.44 19.16 -20.13
CA LEU A 196 -13.35 18.38 -20.69
C LEU A 196 -12.11 19.26 -20.84
N SER A 197 -10.98 18.82 -20.30
CA SER A 197 -9.68 19.41 -20.61
C SER A 197 -8.85 18.43 -21.43
N PRO A 198 -8.38 18.85 -22.62
CA PRO A 198 -7.46 18.06 -23.42
C PRO A 198 -6.16 17.74 -22.68
N ALA A 199 -5.66 16.54 -22.89
CA ALA A 199 -4.32 16.10 -22.56
C ALA A 199 -3.81 15.15 -23.64
N ASP A 200 -2.51 14.86 -23.65
CA ASP A 200 -1.95 13.93 -24.64
C ASP A 200 -2.49 12.50 -24.42
N ARG A 201 -3.20 12.02 -25.45
CA ARG A 201 -3.89 10.72 -25.50
C ARG A 201 -4.89 10.54 -24.36
N ALA A 202 -5.40 11.65 -23.82
CA ALA A 202 -6.35 11.62 -22.73
C ALA A 202 -7.28 12.85 -22.69
N LEU A 203 -8.43 12.70 -22.03
CA LEU A 203 -9.29 13.82 -21.64
C LEU A 203 -9.47 13.77 -20.13
N PHE A 204 -9.18 14.88 -19.45
CA PHE A 204 -9.65 15.02 -18.08
C PHE A 204 -11.11 15.44 -18.09
N VAL A 205 -11.96 14.57 -17.56
CA VAL A 205 -13.39 14.81 -17.39
C VAL A 205 -13.59 15.25 -15.94
N SER A 206 -14.16 16.42 -15.71
CA SER A 206 -14.56 16.88 -14.38
C SER A 206 -16.03 17.21 -14.33
N TRP A 207 -16.62 17.14 -13.13
CA TRP A 207 -18.02 17.40 -12.88
C TRP A 207 -18.26 17.80 -11.43
N THR A 208 -19.44 18.35 -11.14
CA THR A 208 -19.90 18.61 -9.78
C THR A 208 -20.44 17.31 -9.17
N PRO A 209 -19.97 16.86 -7.99
CA PRO A 209 -20.51 15.68 -7.32
C PRO A 209 -22.02 15.77 -7.12
N SER A 210 -22.72 14.66 -7.37
CA SER A 210 -24.18 14.59 -7.30
C SER A 210 -24.65 14.05 -5.93
N ALA A 211 -25.77 14.57 -5.45
CA ALA A 211 -26.40 14.08 -4.23
C ALA A 211 -26.82 12.61 -4.37
N ASN A 212 -26.63 11.83 -3.31
CA ASN A 212 -26.92 10.38 -3.24
C ASN A 212 -26.10 9.51 -4.21
N ALA A 213 -25.14 10.08 -4.94
CA ALA A 213 -24.23 9.28 -5.74
C ALA A 213 -23.31 8.46 -4.82
N THR A 214 -23.17 7.18 -5.12
CA THR A 214 -22.10 6.36 -4.55
C THR A 214 -20.92 6.26 -5.50
N ARG A 215 -21.17 6.39 -6.81
CA ARG A 215 -20.23 6.24 -7.93
C ARG A 215 -20.70 7.00 -9.16
N TYR A 216 -19.87 6.99 -10.20
CA TYR A 216 -20.20 7.60 -11.48
C TYR A 216 -19.88 6.66 -12.64
N LYS A 217 -20.56 6.89 -13.76
CA LYS A 217 -20.30 6.25 -15.04
C LYS A 217 -20.01 7.32 -16.06
N VAL A 218 -18.86 7.22 -16.72
CA VAL A 218 -18.42 8.16 -17.77
C VAL A 218 -18.57 7.46 -19.11
N TYR A 219 -19.59 7.86 -19.88
CA TYR A 219 -19.81 7.39 -21.24
C TYR A 219 -18.95 8.19 -22.21
N TYR A 220 -18.38 7.51 -23.19
CA TYR A 220 -17.59 8.19 -24.22
C TYR A 220 -17.66 7.46 -25.57
N SER A 221 -17.58 8.21 -26.67
CA SER A 221 -17.62 7.67 -28.03
C SER A 221 -16.97 8.64 -29.02
N THR A 222 -16.45 8.14 -30.15
CA THR A 222 -16.04 8.98 -31.29
C THR A 222 -17.22 9.39 -32.17
N ALA A 223 -18.37 8.70 -32.04
CA ALA A 223 -19.62 9.08 -32.68
C ALA A 223 -20.46 9.94 -31.73
N ALA A 224 -21.10 10.99 -32.27
CA ALA A 224 -22.03 11.81 -31.50
C ALA A 224 -23.20 10.97 -30.97
N PHE A 225 -23.62 11.25 -29.74
CA PHE A 225 -24.76 10.59 -29.12
C PHE A 225 -25.59 11.58 -28.31
N THR A 226 -26.76 11.14 -27.84
CA THR A 226 -27.65 11.95 -26.99
C THR A 226 -27.86 11.23 -25.65
N ALA A 227 -28.32 11.96 -24.64
CA ALA A 227 -28.66 11.38 -23.34
C ALA A 227 -29.71 10.24 -23.43
N ALA A 228 -30.57 10.26 -24.47
CA ALA A 228 -31.57 9.23 -24.71
C ALA A 228 -31.02 7.95 -25.35
N ALA A 229 -29.81 8.00 -25.93
CA ALA A 229 -29.17 6.89 -26.61
C ALA A 229 -27.66 6.86 -26.30
N PRO A 230 -27.26 6.54 -25.05
CA PRO A 230 -25.86 6.49 -24.67
C PRO A 230 -25.12 5.33 -25.38
N PRO A 231 -23.81 5.46 -25.61
CA PRO A 231 -22.99 4.39 -26.18
C PRO A 231 -22.78 3.23 -25.20
N ALA A 232 -22.36 2.08 -25.71
CA ALA A 232 -21.99 0.93 -24.87
C ALA A 232 -20.63 1.12 -24.16
N THR A 233 -19.80 2.04 -24.63
CA THR A 233 -18.46 2.33 -24.09
C THR A 233 -18.54 3.29 -22.91
N PHE A 234 -18.12 2.81 -21.73
CA PHE A 234 -18.10 3.60 -20.50
C PHE A 234 -16.93 3.20 -19.58
N LEU A 235 -16.64 4.09 -18.62
CA LEU A 235 -15.74 3.87 -17.49
C LEU A 235 -16.51 4.02 -16.18
N LEU A 236 -16.32 3.09 -15.24
CA LEU A 236 -16.84 3.22 -13.87
C LEU A 236 -15.85 3.97 -12.99
N VAL A 237 -16.36 4.94 -12.23
CA VAL A 237 -15.59 5.76 -11.29
C VAL A 237 -16.13 5.51 -9.89
N ASN A 238 -15.29 4.93 -9.03
CA ASN A 238 -15.65 4.66 -7.65
C ASN A 238 -15.57 5.93 -6.79
N GLY A 239 -16.41 6.03 -5.77
CA GLY A 239 -16.41 7.14 -4.80
C GLY A 239 -17.54 8.13 -4.99
N ALA A 240 -18.25 8.43 -3.89
CA ALA A 240 -19.40 9.34 -3.87
C ALA A 240 -19.02 10.80 -4.21
N ASN A 241 -17.85 11.21 -3.71
CA ASN A 241 -17.36 12.59 -3.83
C ASN A 241 -16.38 12.77 -5.00
N SER A 242 -16.26 11.78 -5.88
CA SER A 242 -15.41 11.88 -7.07
C SER A 242 -15.91 12.99 -7.98
N ALA A 243 -15.04 13.96 -8.27
CA ALA A 243 -15.35 15.15 -9.08
C ALA A 243 -14.64 15.14 -10.46
N GLY A 244 -13.95 14.05 -10.81
CA GLY A 244 -13.29 13.95 -12.11
C GLY A 244 -12.56 12.62 -12.32
N ILE A 245 -12.18 12.35 -13.57
CA ILE A 245 -11.31 11.24 -13.97
C ILE A 245 -10.62 11.52 -15.30
N TYR A 246 -9.48 10.88 -15.54
CA TYR A 246 -8.84 10.84 -16.86
C TYR A 246 -9.41 9.68 -17.68
N LEU A 247 -9.96 10.01 -18.86
CA LEU A 247 -10.16 9.05 -19.94
C LEU A 247 -8.83 8.91 -20.68
N GLU A 248 -8.13 7.80 -20.47
CA GLU A 248 -6.81 7.54 -21.06
C GLU A 248 -6.90 6.64 -22.32
N GLY A 249 -5.80 6.52 -23.05
CA GLY A 249 -5.71 5.64 -24.23
C GLY A 249 -6.41 6.18 -25.48
N LEU A 250 -6.70 7.48 -25.51
CA LEU A 250 -7.39 8.14 -26.61
C LEU A 250 -6.42 8.52 -27.74
N THR A 251 -6.96 8.80 -28.92
CA THR A 251 -6.18 9.27 -30.07
C THR A 251 -6.22 10.79 -30.17
N ASN A 252 -5.05 11.43 -30.21
CA ASN A 252 -4.96 12.89 -30.40
C ASN A 252 -5.60 13.33 -31.71
N GLY A 253 -6.25 14.49 -31.68
CA GLY A 253 -6.93 15.08 -32.84
C GLY A 253 -8.29 14.44 -33.17
N VAL A 254 -8.66 13.33 -32.54
CA VAL A 254 -9.97 12.70 -32.71
C VAL A 254 -10.94 13.30 -31.69
N THR A 255 -12.09 13.78 -32.15
CA THR A 255 -13.14 14.29 -31.25
C THR A 255 -13.83 13.13 -30.53
N TYR A 256 -13.91 13.24 -29.21
CA TYR A 256 -14.70 12.35 -28.36
C TYR A 256 -15.88 13.11 -27.76
N PHE A 257 -17.04 12.49 -27.78
CA PHE A 257 -18.25 12.91 -27.08
C PHE A 257 -18.28 12.20 -25.74
N VAL A 258 -18.61 12.93 -24.66
CA VAL A 258 -18.56 12.45 -23.29
C VAL A 258 -19.80 12.91 -22.53
N ALA A 259 -20.35 12.03 -21.70
CA ALA A 259 -21.41 12.34 -20.76
C ALA A 259 -21.20 11.55 -19.46
N VAL A 260 -21.70 12.09 -18.35
CA VAL A 260 -21.53 11.48 -17.02
C VAL A 260 -22.90 11.19 -16.42
N ALA A 261 -23.05 10.02 -15.81
CA ALA A 261 -24.19 9.66 -15.00
C ALA A 261 -23.74 9.35 -13.57
N ALA A 262 -24.55 9.75 -12.59
CA ALA A 262 -24.36 9.38 -11.19
C ALA A 262 -25.06 8.05 -10.94
N LEU A 263 -24.43 7.20 -10.13
CA LEU A 263 -24.94 5.89 -9.76
C LEU A 263 -25.16 5.81 -8.26
N ASP A 264 -26.28 5.23 -7.85
CA ASP A 264 -26.46 4.69 -6.51
C ASP A 264 -26.49 3.17 -6.58
N GLN A 265 -25.77 2.51 -5.68
CA GLN A 265 -25.68 1.06 -5.62
C GLN A 265 -25.36 0.68 -4.17
N SER A 266 -25.95 -0.42 -3.72
CA SER A 266 -25.65 -0.99 -2.41
C SER A 266 -24.15 -1.15 -2.23
N ARG A 267 -23.63 -0.65 -1.10
CA ARG A 267 -22.20 -0.66 -0.80
C ARG A 267 -21.97 -1.08 0.64
N TYR A 268 -20.90 -1.82 0.84
CA TYR A 268 -20.43 -2.26 2.13
C TYR A 268 -18.99 -1.81 2.32
N PHE A 269 -18.67 -1.41 3.53
CA PHE A 269 -17.33 -1.05 3.97
C PHE A 269 -16.77 -2.24 4.74
N LEU A 270 -15.58 -2.70 4.36
CA LEU A 270 -15.00 -3.94 4.85
C LEU A 270 -13.56 -3.74 5.28
N THR A 271 -13.16 -4.38 6.37
CA THR A 271 -11.79 -4.39 6.86
C THR A 271 -11.49 -5.72 7.55
N VAL A 272 -10.21 -6.00 7.76
CA VAL A 272 -9.73 -7.25 8.34
C VAL A 272 -8.72 -6.94 9.45
N THR A 273 -8.79 -7.69 10.55
CA THR A 273 -7.74 -7.73 11.59
C THR A 273 -7.21 -9.15 11.71
N ALA A 274 -5.98 -9.28 12.19
CA ALA A 274 -5.47 -10.56 12.72
C ALA A 274 -5.62 -10.56 14.24
N PHE A 275 -6.00 -11.70 14.81
CA PHE A 275 -6.13 -11.87 16.25
C PHE A 275 -5.16 -12.92 16.80
N ASN A 276 -4.82 -12.83 18.09
CA ASN A 276 -4.01 -13.81 18.80
C ASN A 276 -4.86 -14.80 19.62
N ALA A 277 -4.26 -15.88 20.11
CA ALA A 277 -4.95 -16.92 20.89
C ALA A 277 -5.39 -16.48 22.30
N GLY A 278 -5.03 -15.27 22.74
CA GLY A 278 -5.23 -14.78 24.09
C GLY A 278 -6.69 -14.63 24.51
N GLY A 279 -7.63 -14.71 23.56
CA GLY A 279 -9.06 -14.54 23.80
C GLY A 279 -9.38 -13.08 24.16
N GLY A 280 -10.27 -12.45 23.40
CA GLY A 280 -10.60 -11.04 23.57
C GLY A 280 -11.92 -10.71 22.91
N THR A 281 -12.51 -9.56 23.25
CA THR A 281 -13.68 -9.08 22.52
C THR A 281 -13.22 -8.61 21.14
N PRO A 282 -13.79 -9.14 20.04
CA PRO A 282 -13.36 -8.77 18.71
C PRO A 282 -13.41 -7.26 18.47
N GLY A 283 -12.35 -6.71 17.89
CA GLY A 283 -12.21 -5.29 17.59
C GLY A 283 -11.89 -4.40 18.80
N VAL A 284 -11.63 -4.98 19.97
CA VAL A 284 -11.33 -4.25 21.23
C VAL A 284 -9.96 -4.62 21.80
N SER A 285 -9.65 -5.91 21.87
CA SER A 285 -8.36 -6.40 22.42
C SER A 285 -7.85 -7.61 21.64
N ASN A 286 -6.55 -7.90 21.77
CA ASN A 286 -5.90 -9.07 21.17
C ASN A 286 -5.96 -9.11 19.63
N GLU A 287 -6.07 -7.94 19.01
CA GLU A 287 -6.17 -7.78 17.56
C GLU A 287 -5.21 -6.71 17.04
N SER A 288 -4.75 -6.93 15.82
CA SER A 288 -4.03 -5.93 15.05
C SER A 288 -4.88 -4.68 14.85
N PRO A 289 -4.27 -3.53 14.52
CA PRO A 289 -5.00 -2.43 13.91
C PRO A 289 -5.80 -2.91 12.68
N PHE A 290 -6.97 -2.32 12.46
CA PHE A 290 -7.80 -2.57 11.27
C PHE A 290 -7.03 -2.27 10.00
N ALA A 291 -7.08 -3.17 9.01
CA ALA A 291 -6.61 -2.86 7.67
C ALA A 291 -7.30 -1.61 7.09
N GLU A 292 -6.68 -1.03 6.06
CA GLU A 292 -7.31 0.00 5.26
C GLU A 292 -8.66 -0.50 4.72
N GLU A 293 -9.72 0.23 5.04
CA GLU A 293 -11.08 -0.13 4.68
C GLU A 293 -11.24 -0.17 3.15
N LYS A 294 -11.93 -1.20 2.66
CA LYS A 294 -12.27 -1.38 1.24
C LYS A 294 -13.77 -1.35 1.07
N VAL A 295 -14.21 -0.92 -0.10
CA VAL A 295 -15.63 -0.82 -0.42
C VAL A 295 -16.00 -1.92 -1.41
N GLY A 296 -16.96 -2.75 -1.01
CA GLY A 296 -17.61 -3.72 -1.88
C GLY A 296 -19.00 -3.24 -2.29
N TYR A 297 -19.48 -3.76 -3.41
CA TYR A 297 -20.51 -3.12 -4.20
C TYR A 297 -21.44 -4.16 -4.82
N LEU A 298 -22.73 -4.13 -4.47
CA LEU A 298 -23.65 -5.25 -4.70
C LEU A 298 -24.95 -4.84 -5.39
N GLY A 299 -25.58 -5.80 -6.08
CA GLY A 299 -26.88 -5.61 -6.73
C GLY A 299 -26.84 -4.73 -7.98
N PRO A 300 -28.00 -4.37 -8.55
CA PRO A 300 -28.08 -3.44 -9.66
C PRO A 300 -27.78 -1.99 -9.23
N TYR A 301 -27.32 -1.17 -10.15
CA TYR A 301 -27.17 0.28 -9.94
C TYR A 301 -28.45 1.01 -10.38
N GLN A 302 -28.84 2.03 -9.61
CA GLN A 302 -29.79 3.06 -10.01
C GLN A 302 -29.00 4.21 -10.65
N GLU A 303 -29.32 4.51 -11.90
CA GLU A 303 -28.59 5.49 -12.71
C GLU A 303 -29.41 6.77 -12.86
N SER A 304 -28.75 7.92 -12.68
CA SER A 304 -29.36 9.23 -12.94
C SER A 304 -29.64 9.41 -14.44
N VAL A 305 -30.42 10.45 -14.77
CA VAL A 305 -30.39 10.98 -16.14
C VAL A 305 -28.96 11.40 -16.48
N LEU A 306 -28.53 11.15 -17.72
CA LEU A 306 -27.22 11.56 -18.22
C LEU A 306 -27.08 13.09 -18.16
N SER A 307 -25.86 13.57 -17.92
CA SER A 307 -25.50 14.97 -18.13
C SER A 307 -25.71 15.40 -19.59
N ASN A 308 -25.60 16.70 -19.84
CA ASN A 308 -25.38 17.19 -21.20
C ASN A 308 -24.14 16.51 -21.82
N VAL A 309 -24.23 16.20 -23.11
CA VAL A 309 -23.10 15.65 -23.87
C VAL A 309 -22.15 16.78 -24.22
N VAL A 310 -20.90 16.66 -23.81
CA VAL A 310 -19.81 17.57 -24.13
C VAL A 310 -18.83 16.89 -25.07
N SER A 311 -18.04 17.64 -25.83
CA SER A 311 -17.04 17.05 -26.72
C SER A 311 -15.74 17.84 -26.74
N ALA A 312 -14.64 17.12 -26.91
CA ALA A 312 -13.30 17.66 -27.05
C ALA A 312 -12.41 16.67 -27.80
N ALA A 313 -11.35 17.16 -28.43
CA ALA A 313 -10.30 16.32 -28.98
C ALA A 313 -9.08 16.33 -28.04
N PRO A 314 -8.52 15.16 -27.68
CA PRO A 314 -7.22 15.10 -27.03
C PRO A 314 -6.18 15.81 -27.90
N ALA A 315 -5.23 16.47 -27.26
CA ALA A 315 -4.21 17.26 -27.93
C ALA A 315 -2.86 17.03 -27.26
N LEU A 316 -1.76 17.33 -27.96
CA LEU A 316 -0.40 17.35 -27.40
C LEU A 316 -0.21 18.51 -26.42
N GLN A 317 -1.15 18.68 -25.49
CA GLN A 317 -1.07 19.65 -24.41
C GLN A 317 -0.51 18.95 -23.17
N PRO A 318 0.53 19.53 -22.55
CA PRO A 318 0.93 19.10 -21.22
C PRO A 318 -0.22 19.34 -20.25
N ILE A 319 -0.44 18.43 -19.31
CA ILE A 319 -1.45 18.65 -18.27
C ILE A 319 -1.01 19.84 -17.42
N THR A 320 -1.82 20.90 -17.46
CA THR A 320 -1.66 22.08 -16.62
C THR A 320 -2.33 21.86 -15.26
N VAL A 321 -1.63 22.18 -14.17
CA VAL A 321 -2.09 21.95 -12.79
C VAL A 321 -3.33 22.77 -12.42
N GLY A 322 -3.64 23.84 -13.16
CA GLY A 322 -4.91 24.57 -13.02
C GLY A 322 -6.16 23.69 -13.17
N ASN A 323 -6.02 22.55 -13.86
CA ASN A 323 -7.09 21.57 -14.03
C ASN A 323 -7.13 20.50 -12.91
N LEU A 324 -6.18 20.54 -11.98
CA LEU A 324 -6.07 19.67 -10.81
C LEU A 324 -6.52 20.37 -9.51
N GLY A 325 -6.66 21.70 -9.52
CA GLY A 325 -7.12 22.50 -8.38
C GLY A 325 -8.64 22.49 -8.15
N SER A 326 -9.44 22.09 -9.14
CA SER A 326 -10.91 21.92 -9.02
C SER A 326 -11.29 20.57 -8.39
N ILE A 327 -10.29 19.71 -8.13
CA ILE A 327 -10.51 18.35 -7.70
C ILE A 327 -10.57 18.31 -6.17
N GLY A 328 -11.72 18.67 -5.61
CA GLY A 328 -12.15 18.05 -4.37
C GLY A 328 -12.16 16.54 -4.57
N SER A 329 -11.27 15.81 -3.89
CA SER A 329 -11.26 14.34 -3.79
C SER A 329 -11.51 13.57 -5.10
N GLY A 330 -10.65 13.76 -6.10
CA GLY A 330 -10.62 13.02 -7.38
C GLY A 330 -9.17 12.71 -7.75
N PRO A 331 -8.93 11.91 -8.81
CA PRO A 331 -7.85 10.92 -8.78
C PRO A 331 -6.46 11.56 -8.64
N PRO A 332 -5.66 11.09 -7.66
CA PRO A 332 -4.32 11.58 -7.40
C PRO A 332 -3.43 11.46 -8.67
N GLY A 333 -2.79 12.55 -9.11
CA GLY A 333 -1.87 12.57 -10.27
C GLY A 333 -0.40 12.81 -9.87
N CYS A 334 0.56 12.28 -10.62
CA CYS A 334 1.99 12.56 -10.41
C CYS A 334 2.41 13.88 -11.09
N PHE A 335 2.00 15.03 -10.53
CA PHE A 335 2.21 16.39 -11.09
C PHE A 335 3.61 16.65 -11.66
N ILE A 336 4.66 16.42 -10.87
CA ILE A 336 6.04 16.71 -11.25
C ILE A 336 6.48 15.81 -12.41
N ALA A 337 6.12 14.52 -12.36
CA ALA A 337 6.44 13.59 -13.43
C ALA A 337 5.67 13.94 -14.71
N THR A 338 4.39 14.28 -14.60
CA THR A 338 3.59 14.76 -15.73
C THR A 338 4.15 16.04 -16.34
N ALA A 339 4.61 17.01 -15.53
CA ALA A 339 5.23 18.24 -16.02
C ALA A 339 6.57 17.99 -16.74
N ALA A 340 7.36 17.05 -16.22
CA ALA A 340 8.66 16.68 -16.79
C ALA A 340 8.53 15.86 -18.08
N TYR A 341 7.71 14.81 -18.10
CA TYR A 341 7.52 13.93 -19.25
C TYR A 341 6.56 14.51 -20.29
N GLY A 342 5.71 15.45 -19.87
CA GLY A 342 4.85 16.24 -20.75
C GLY A 342 3.45 15.66 -20.95
N TYR A 343 3.14 14.47 -20.43
CA TYR A 343 1.84 13.84 -20.59
C TYR A 343 1.50 12.81 -19.50
N TYR A 344 0.21 12.59 -19.25
CA TYR A 344 -0.29 11.69 -18.19
C TYR A 344 0.01 10.23 -18.47
N SER A 345 -0.17 9.84 -19.74
CA SER A 345 -0.09 8.47 -20.23
C SER A 345 1.34 8.07 -20.54
N ALA A 346 2.33 8.89 -20.15
CA ALA A 346 3.73 8.52 -20.27
C ALA A 346 3.99 7.25 -19.47
N PRO A 347 4.64 6.22 -20.06
CA PRO A 347 4.92 4.97 -19.36
C PRO A 347 5.62 5.21 -18.01
N GLN A 348 6.50 6.19 -17.94
CA GLN A 348 7.18 6.60 -16.70
C GLN A 348 6.21 7.18 -15.67
N VAL A 349 5.24 7.97 -16.10
CA VAL A 349 4.22 8.57 -15.23
C VAL A 349 3.25 7.49 -14.74
N GLN A 350 2.80 6.59 -15.62
CA GLN A 350 1.97 5.44 -15.26
C GLN A 350 2.67 4.52 -14.26
N LEU A 351 3.95 4.21 -14.48
CA LEU A 351 4.76 3.43 -13.54
C LEU A 351 4.85 4.10 -12.16
N LEU A 352 5.12 5.41 -12.11
CA LEU A 352 5.19 6.14 -10.84
C LEU A 352 3.83 6.23 -10.14
N ARG A 353 2.73 6.26 -10.89
CA ARG A 353 1.35 6.18 -10.35
C ARG A 353 1.08 4.81 -9.76
N ASP A 354 1.39 3.74 -10.48
CA ASP A 354 1.27 2.36 -9.98
C ASP A 354 2.11 2.17 -8.72
N PHE A 355 3.34 2.71 -8.69
CA PHE A 355 4.21 2.64 -7.51
C PHE A 355 3.62 3.42 -6.33
N ARG A 356 3.05 4.60 -6.58
CA ARG A 356 2.35 5.35 -5.55
C ARG A 356 1.18 4.53 -4.98
N ASP A 357 0.33 4.03 -5.86
CA ASP A 357 -0.92 3.39 -5.47
C ASP A 357 -0.70 2.02 -4.82
N ARG A 358 0.32 1.27 -5.25
CA ARG A 358 0.60 -0.08 -4.76
C ARG A 358 1.68 -0.16 -3.69
N CYS A 359 2.55 0.84 -3.56
CA CYS A 359 3.71 0.80 -2.66
C CYS A 359 3.79 1.97 -1.67
N LEU A 360 3.45 3.20 -2.07
CA LEU A 360 3.54 4.36 -1.16
C LEU A 360 2.30 4.50 -0.27
N VAL A 361 1.09 4.31 -0.80
CA VAL A 361 -0.13 4.51 0.00
C VAL A 361 -0.34 3.40 1.06
N THR A 362 0.33 2.26 0.90
CA THR A 362 0.19 1.09 1.79
C THR A 362 0.81 1.29 3.17
N ASN A 363 1.69 2.28 3.37
CA ASN A 363 2.38 2.52 4.64
C ASN A 363 2.26 4.00 5.11
N ALA A 364 2.32 4.22 6.42
CA ALA A 364 2.17 5.53 7.03
C ALA A 364 3.16 6.60 6.53
N PRO A 365 4.49 6.34 6.43
CA PRO A 365 5.42 7.31 5.88
C PRO A 365 5.15 7.60 4.40
N GLY A 366 4.77 6.60 3.61
CA GLY A 366 4.41 6.79 2.21
C GLY A 366 3.12 7.62 2.04
N ARG A 367 2.10 7.44 2.89
CA ARG A 367 0.92 8.33 2.93
C ARG A 367 1.28 9.77 3.30
N ALA A 368 2.17 9.96 4.27
CA ALA A 368 2.65 11.29 4.65
C ALA A 368 3.44 11.96 3.51
N PHE A 369 4.31 11.21 2.84
CA PHE A 369 5.02 11.67 1.64
C PHE A 369 4.04 12.06 0.53
N VAL A 370 3.05 11.21 0.27
CA VAL A 370 2.02 11.47 -0.74
C VAL A 370 1.22 12.72 -0.40
N ALA A 371 0.83 12.91 0.87
CA ALA A 371 0.14 14.12 1.31
C ALA A 371 1.00 15.39 1.14
N TRP A 372 2.29 15.32 1.49
CA TRP A 372 3.25 16.40 1.24
C TRP A 372 3.39 16.69 -0.26
N TYR A 373 3.51 15.64 -1.08
CA TYR A 373 3.60 15.76 -2.53
C TYR A 373 2.35 16.40 -3.14
N TYR A 374 1.15 16.06 -2.67
CA TYR A 374 -0.10 16.72 -3.10
C TYR A 374 -0.18 18.19 -2.67
N ARG A 375 0.42 18.52 -1.52
CA ARG A 375 0.44 19.90 -1.01
C ARG A 375 1.40 20.80 -1.77
N TYR A 376 2.59 20.32 -2.16
CA TYR A 376 3.67 21.16 -2.72
C TYR A 376 4.03 20.84 -4.18
N GLY A 377 3.72 19.63 -4.64
CA GLY A 377 3.95 19.17 -6.02
C GLY A 377 3.30 20.05 -7.09
N PRO A 378 2.09 20.62 -6.87
CA PRO A 378 1.48 21.58 -7.79
C PRO A 378 2.39 22.76 -8.17
N CYS A 379 2.93 23.48 -7.18
CA CYS A 379 3.80 24.64 -7.41
C CYS A 379 5.10 24.26 -8.14
N GLY A 380 5.66 23.09 -7.83
CA GLY A 380 6.84 22.56 -8.52
C GLY A 380 6.56 22.23 -9.99
N ALA A 381 5.41 21.63 -10.28
CA ALA A 381 4.99 21.33 -11.65
C ALA A 381 4.73 22.59 -12.48
N ASP A 382 4.16 23.65 -11.89
CA ASP A 382 3.98 24.94 -12.57
C ASP A 382 5.31 25.57 -12.97
N PHE A 383 6.30 25.54 -12.06
CA PHE A 383 7.64 26.03 -12.35
C PHE A 383 8.30 25.28 -13.52
N ILE A 384 8.17 23.95 -13.55
CA ILE A 384 8.72 23.09 -14.62
C ILE A 384 8.02 23.35 -15.96
N ASN A 385 6.71 23.58 -15.95
CA ASN A 385 5.96 23.89 -17.16
C ASN A 385 6.32 25.27 -17.73
N ALA A 386 6.54 26.26 -16.87
CA ALA A 386 6.99 27.60 -17.26
C ALA A 386 8.43 27.61 -17.81
N HIS A 387 9.26 26.62 -17.45
CA HIS A 387 10.69 26.54 -17.81
C HIS A 387 11.02 25.22 -18.52
N PRO A 388 10.80 25.11 -19.85
CA PRO A 388 11.05 23.88 -20.60
C PRO A 388 12.48 23.32 -20.46
N TRP A 389 13.46 24.17 -20.20
CA TRP A 389 14.86 23.78 -19.98
C TRP A 389 15.07 22.96 -18.69
N CYS A 390 14.18 23.06 -17.70
CA CYS A 390 14.22 22.26 -16.48
C CYS A 390 13.80 20.81 -16.71
N LYS A 391 12.96 20.54 -17.72
CA LYS A 391 12.38 19.20 -17.97
C LYS A 391 13.41 18.07 -18.10
N PRO A 392 14.51 18.19 -18.88
CA PRO A 392 15.52 17.14 -18.95
C PRO A 392 16.20 16.87 -17.59
N LEU A 393 16.47 17.91 -16.79
CA LEU A 393 17.05 17.74 -15.45
C LEU A 393 16.08 17.03 -14.51
N VAL A 394 14.79 17.39 -14.54
CA VAL A 394 13.78 16.71 -13.72
C VAL A 394 13.60 15.25 -14.16
N ARG A 395 13.64 14.95 -15.46
CA ARG A 395 13.62 13.56 -15.95
C ARG A 395 14.81 12.77 -15.41
N LEU A 396 16.01 13.36 -15.42
CA LEU A 396 17.21 12.73 -14.83
C LEU A 396 17.02 12.45 -13.34
N LEU A 397 16.50 13.41 -12.58
CA LEU A 397 16.24 13.25 -11.14
C LEU A 397 15.14 12.23 -10.83
N LEU A 398 14.20 12.01 -11.75
CA LEU A 398 13.14 11.00 -11.61
C LEU A 398 13.60 9.59 -11.98
N LEU A 399 14.71 9.41 -12.69
CA LEU A 399 15.23 8.09 -13.06
C LEU A 399 15.46 7.13 -11.88
N PRO A 400 16.11 7.51 -10.76
CA PRO A 400 16.24 6.61 -9.61
C PRO A 400 14.89 6.22 -9.01
N LEU A 401 13.93 7.14 -9.00
CA LEU A 401 12.56 6.87 -8.53
C LEU A 401 11.83 5.88 -9.45
N ILE A 402 12.00 6.04 -10.77
CA ILE A 402 11.46 5.13 -11.80
C ILE A 402 12.11 3.74 -11.66
N GLY A 403 13.42 3.66 -11.47
CA GLY A 403 14.13 2.40 -11.22
C GLY A 403 13.60 1.69 -9.97
N GLY A 404 13.44 2.42 -8.86
CA GLY A 404 12.82 1.90 -7.64
C GLY A 404 11.37 1.46 -7.82
N ALA A 405 10.60 2.18 -8.65
CA ALA A 405 9.24 1.80 -9.00
C ALA A 405 9.17 0.51 -9.83
N VAL A 406 10.00 0.39 -10.88
CA VAL A 406 10.10 -0.86 -11.68
C VAL A 406 10.48 -2.02 -10.77
N PHE A 407 11.50 -1.84 -9.94
CA PHE A 407 11.93 -2.86 -8.98
C PHE A 407 10.78 -3.27 -8.07
N SER A 408 10.10 -2.31 -7.45
CA SER A 408 9.02 -2.58 -6.50
C SER A 408 7.79 -3.25 -7.13
N LEU A 409 7.45 -2.90 -8.38
CA LEU A 409 6.25 -3.37 -9.07
C LEU A 409 6.45 -4.68 -9.84
N HIS A 410 7.64 -4.91 -10.42
CA HIS A 410 7.88 -6.00 -11.36
C HIS A 410 8.84 -7.09 -10.86
N THR A 411 9.44 -6.93 -9.68
CA THR A 411 10.19 -8.03 -9.07
C THR A 411 9.28 -8.91 -8.21
N SER A 412 9.25 -10.20 -8.51
CA SER A 412 8.67 -11.21 -7.61
C SER A 412 9.50 -11.30 -6.33
N LEU A 413 8.86 -11.74 -5.23
CA LEU A 413 9.41 -11.82 -3.88
C LEU A 413 10.87 -12.34 -3.76
N PRO A 414 11.38 -13.28 -4.59
CA PRO A 414 12.77 -13.74 -4.45
C PRO A 414 13.82 -12.65 -4.74
N ALA A 415 13.50 -11.64 -5.55
CA ALA A 415 14.46 -10.59 -5.93
C ALA A 415 14.42 -9.36 -5.00
N LYS A 416 13.41 -9.25 -4.12
CA LYS A 416 13.31 -8.16 -3.13
C LYS A 416 14.18 -8.37 -1.89
N CYS A 417 14.72 -9.57 -1.69
CA CYS A 417 15.57 -9.93 -0.55
C CYS A 417 17.07 -9.86 -0.83
N VAL A 418 17.50 -9.31 -1.98
CA VAL A 418 18.92 -9.37 -2.42
C VAL A 418 19.59 -7.99 -2.53
N PHE A 419 18.95 -6.90 -2.10
CA PHE A 419 19.59 -5.58 -2.03
C PHE A 419 19.24 -4.81 -0.77
#